data_AF-A0A485PL98-F1
#
_entry.id   AF-A0A485PL98-F1
#
_cell.length_a   1.000
_cell.length_b   1.000
_cell.length_c   1.000
_cell.angle_alpha   90.00
_cell.angle_beta   90.00
_cell.angle_gamma   90.00
#
_symmetry.space_group_name_H-M   'P 1'
#
loop_
_entity.id
_entity.type
_entity.pdbx_description
1 polymer ?
#
loop_
_entity_poly.entity_id
_entity_poly.type
_entity_poly.pdbx_seq_one_letter_code
_entity_poly.pdbx_strand_id
1 'polypeptide(L)'
;MAQLMHILTATQKCRSLHRVTFLLLLALIIIIFRSKGYLNPRSQKLESVQVDASMAVRDHNGLKSVKLPRMVYQQPQVLTPSRKDVLVMTPQLAPILWEGTFKTDILNEQFRLQNATIGFITFPAKKPKTHLKMLLELQRCTSWRDTG
;
A
#
# COMPACT_ATOMS: atom_id res chain seq x y z
N MET A 1 26.34 -35.48 -51.60
CA MET A 1 25.14 -35.73 -50.77
C MET A 1 25.46 -36.20 -49.34
N ALA A 2 26.50 -37.00 -49.09
CA ALA A 2 26.84 -37.48 -47.73
C ALA A 2 27.31 -36.39 -46.74
N GLN A 3 28.04 -35.37 -47.20
CA GLN A 3 28.54 -34.31 -46.30
C GLN A 3 27.47 -33.31 -45.84
N LEU A 4 26.42 -33.09 -46.64
CA LEU A 4 25.33 -32.16 -46.28
C LEU A 4 24.49 -32.69 -45.10
N MET A 5 24.30 -34.02 -45.04
CA MET A 5 23.55 -34.69 -43.96
C MET A 5 24.30 -34.69 -42.62
N HIS A 6 25.63 -34.67 -42.64
CA HIS A 6 26.46 -34.63 -41.43
C HIS A 6 26.47 -33.24 -40.76
N ILE A 7 26.31 -32.17 -41.56
CA ILE A 7 26.26 -30.78 -41.06
C ILE A 7 24.86 -30.46 -40.49
N LEU A 8 23.80 -30.95 -41.14
CA LEU A 8 22.42 -30.81 -40.65
C LEU A 8 22.20 -31.58 -39.32
N THR A 9 22.75 -32.78 -39.19
CA THR A 9 22.65 -33.55 -37.92
C THR A 9 23.49 -32.97 -36.79
N ALA A 10 24.63 -32.33 -37.08
CA ALA A 10 25.45 -31.63 -36.08
C ALA A 10 24.77 -30.35 -35.54
N THR A 11 24.16 -29.55 -36.41
CA THR A 11 23.46 -28.31 -36.02
C THR A 11 22.13 -28.56 -35.31
N GLN A 12 21.45 -29.68 -35.61
CA GLN A 12 20.25 -30.12 -34.90
C GLN A 12 20.56 -30.51 -33.45
N LYS A 13 21.64 -31.29 -33.22
CA LYS A 13 22.05 -31.72 -31.87
C LYS A 13 22.47 -30.54 -30.99
N CYS A 14 23.14 -29.54 -31.56
CA CYS A 14 23.60 -28.36 -30.83
C CYS A 14 22.44 -27.44 -30.37
N ARG A 15 21.40 -27.23 -31.21
CA ARG A 15 20.21 -26.45 -30.83
C ARG A 15 19.33 -27.18 -29.81
N SER A 16 19.25 -28.51 -29.88
CA SER A 16 18.51 -29.33 -28.92
C SER A 16 19.20 -29.39 -27.56
N LEU A 17 20.53 -29.56 -27.53
CA LEU A 17 21.32 -29.52 -26.30
C LEU A 17 21.23 -28.16 -25.63
N HIS A 18 21.36 -27.06 -26.38
CA HIS A 18 21.23 -25.71 -25.82
C HIS A 18 19.84 -25.50 -25.18
N ARG A 19 18.76 -25.97 -25.82
CA ARG A 19 17.41 -25.89 -25.26
C ARG A 19 17.27 -26.69 -23.97
N VAL A 20 17.78 -27.92 -23.91
CA VAL A 20 17.72 -28.76 -22.71
C VAL A 20 18.55 -28.17 -21.57
N THR A 21 19.75 -27.69 -21.87
CA THR A 21 20.62 -27.03 -20.88
C THR A 21 19.97 -25.75 -20.34
N PHE A 22 19.35 -24.94 -21.19
CA PHE A 22 18.64 -23.72 -20.76
C PHE A 22 17.44 -24.03 -19.87
N LEU A 23 16.66 -25.08 -20.19
CA LEU A 23 15.55 -25.54 -19.35
C LEU A 23 16.03 -26.06 -17.98
N LEU A 24 17.14 -26.79 -17.94
CA LEU A 24 17.77 -27.25 -16.69
C LEU A 24 18.24 -26.09 -15.81
N LEU A 25 18.86 -25.07 -16.41
CA LEU A 25 19.30 -23.86 -15.69
C LEU A 25 18.11 -23.07 -15.12
N LEU A 26 17.03 -22.90 -15.89
CA LEU A 26 15.80 -22.27 -15.42
C LEU A 26 15.17 -23.03 -14.24
N ALA A 27 15.10 -24.36 -14.32
CA ALA A 27 14.58 -25.18 -13.23
C ALA A 27 15.42 -25.05 -11.94
N LEU A 28 16.75 -25.03 -12.06
CA LEU A 28 17.66 -24.79 -10.93
C LEU A 28 17.44 -23.41 -10.28
N ILE A 29 17.28 -22.35 -11.09
CA ILE A 29 17.00 -21.00 -10.58
C ILE A 29 15.69 -20.97 -9.80
N ILE A 30 14.64 -21.62 -10.31
CA ILE A 30 13.34 -21.71 -9.63
C ILE A 30 13.46 -22.46 -8.30
N ILE A 31 14.20 -23.58 -8.26
CA ILE A 31 14.44 -24.35 -7.03
C ILE A 31 15.21 -23.50 -6.01
N ILE A 32 16.23 -22.76 -6.42
CA ILE A 32 17.01 -21.88 -5.53
C ILE A 32 16.14 -20.73 -4.98
N PHE A 33 15.26 -20.16 -5.81
CA PHE A 33 14.33 -19.11 -5.36
C PHE A 33 13.30 -19.66 -4.36
N ARG A 34 12.78 -20.87 -4.62
CA ARG A 34 11.86 -21.58 -3.73
C ARG A 34 12.54 -21.98 -2.42
N SER A 35 13.80 -22.43 -2.47
CA SER A 35 14.58 -22.83 -1.28
C SER A 35 15.06 -21.64 -0.46
N LYS A 36 15.42 -20.50 -1.07
CA LYS A 36 15.63 -19.23 -0.36
C LYS A 36 14.35 -18.73 0.31
N GLY A 37 13.18 -18.98 -0.30
CA GLY A 37 11.88 -18.71 0.33
C GLY A 37 11.52 -19.68 1.46
N TYR A 38 11.99 -20.94 1.40
CA TYR A 38 11.74 -21.97 2.41
C TYR A 38 12.74 -21.95 3.57
N LEU A 39 13.97 -21.51 3.36
CA LEU A 39 15.01 -21.34 4.39
C LEU A 39 14.94 -19.96 5.03
N ASN A 40 13.73 -19.51 5.37
CA ASN A 40 13.51 -18.49 6.39
C ASN A 40 13.09 -19.19 7.69
N PRO A 41 14.03 -19.62 8.56
CA PRO A 41 13.68 -20.31 9.79
C PRO A 41 13.36 -19.27 10.86
N ARG A 42 12.13 -18.73 10.85
CA ARG A 42 11.69 -17.87 11.95
C ARG A 42 10.20 -17.97 12.20
N SER A 43 9.78 -19.07 12.82
CA SER A 43 8.92 -19.09 14.02
C SER A 43 8.22 -20.45 14.17
N GLN A 44 8.92 -21.40 14.77
CA GLN A 44 8.26 -22.41 15.60
C GLN A 44 8.89 -22.31 16.98
N LYS A 45 8.34 -21.42 17.79
CA LYS A 45 8.51 -21.48 19.24
C LYS A 45 7.13 -21.36 19.86
N LEU A 46 6.50 -22.53 20.01
CA LEU A 46 5.33 -22.74 20.84
C LEU A 46 5.85 -23.08 22.25
N GLU A 47 6.04 -22.07 23.07
CA GLU A 47 6.07 -22.19 24.54
C GLU A 47 4.89 -21.32 25.01
N SER A 48 3.73 -21.89 25.29
CA SER A 48 3.34 -22.54 26.55
C SER A 48 3.28 -21.56 27.74
N VAL A 49 2.11 -21.56 28.37
CA VAL A 49 1.78 -21.01 29.69
C VAL A 49 1.46 -19.51 29.77
N GLN A 50 0.18 -19.23 29.52
CA GLN A 50 -0.70 -18.32 30.25
C GLN A 50 -0.14 -17.78 31.59
N VAL A 51 0.52 -16.62 31.56
CA VAL A 51 0.45 -15.57 32.59
C VAL A 51 0.70 -14.25 31.87
N ASP A 52 -0.37 -13.51 31.57
CA ASP A 52 -0.50 -12.06 31.80
C ASP A 52 -1.60 -11.52 30.88
N ALA A 53 -2.81 -11.41 31.44
CA ALA A 53 -4.02 -10.97 30.76
C ALA A 53 -4.04 -9.45 30.50
N SER A 54 -2.89 -8.79 30.37
CA SER A 54 -2.79 -7.33 30.37
C SER A 54 -1.74 -6.74 29.42
N MET A 55 -1.58 -7.28 28.20
CA MET A 55 -0.84 -6.59 27.11
C MET A 55 -1.44 -6.79 25.72
N ALA A 56 -2.76 -6.94 25.61
CA ALA A 56 -3.44 -7.04 24.31
C ALA A 56 -3.89 -5.67 23.76
N VAL A 57 -2.98 -4.69 23.74
CA VAL A 57 -3.00 -3.68 22.67
C VAL A 57 -1.90 -4.10 21.72
N ARG A 58 -2.21 -5.09 20.88
CA ARG A 58 -1.29 -5.50 19.83
C ARG A 58 -1.14 -4.32 18.88
N ASP A 59 0.10 -3.87 18.77
CA ASP A 59 0.66 -3.25 17.58
C ASP A 59 0.32 -4.16 16.39
N HIS A 60 -0.77 -3.83 15.71
CA HIS A 60 -1.22 -4.49 14.50
C HIS A 60 -1.05 -3.51 13.36
N ASN A 61 -0.10 -3.87 12.50
CA ASN A 61 0.41 -3.20 11.31
C ASN A 61 1.73 -2.46 11.59
N GLY A 62 2.71 -2.59 10.72
CA GLY A 62 3.97 -1.84 10.74
C GLY A 62 3.82 -0.33 10.55
N LEU A 63 2.66 0.22 10.90
CA LEU A 63 2.42 1.64 11.08
C LEU A 63 3.16 2.03 12.35
N LYS A 64 4.27 2.77 12.23
CA LYS A 64 4.89 3.40 13.40
C LYS A 64 3.77 4.06 14.20
N SER A 65 3.54 3.62 15.43
CA SER A 65 2.64 4.31 16.35
C SER A 65 3.25 5.67 16.65
N VAL A 66 2.90 6.67 15.82
CA VAL A 66 3.44 8.00 15.98
C VAL A 66 2.62 8.71 17.04
N LYS A 67 3.29 9.03 18.15
CA LYS A 67 2.68 9.75 19.26
C LYS A 67 2.34 11.17 18.80
N LEU A 68 1.06 11.50 18.79
CA LEU A 68 0.59 12.86 18.55
C LEU A 68 1.17 13.83 19.60
N PRO A 69 1.54 15.07 19.20
CA PRO A 69 1.91 16.09 20.15
C PRO A 69 0.71 16.44 21.05
N ARG A 70 0.98 17.12 22.17
CA ARG A 70 -0.09 17.59 23.05
C ARG A 70 -0.91 18.65 22.31
N MET A 71 -2.16 18.32 22.01
CA MET A 71 -3.12 19.23 21.37
C MET A 71 -4.22 19.60 22.36
N VAL A 72 -4.67 20.86 22.33
CA VAL A 72 -5.82 21.34 23.10
C VAL A 72 -6.99 21.48 22.15
N TYR A 73 -8.06 20.75 22.40
CA TYR A 73 -9.28 20.79 21.60
C TYR A 73 -10.49 20.54 22.49
N GLN A 74 -11.67 20.91 21.99
CA GLN A 74 -12.92 20.67 22.70
C GLN A 74 -13.15 19.16 22.82
N GLN A 75 -13.44 18.71 24.05
CA GLN A 75 -13.71 17.32 24.31
C GLN A 75 -14.92 16.83 23.49
N PRO A 76 -14.81 15.69 22.80
CA PRO A 76 -15.93 15.13 22.05
C PRO A 76 -17.07 14.73 23.01
N GLN A 77 -18.28 15.15 22.70
CA GLN A 77 -19.47 14.79 23.46
C GLN A 77 -19.98 13.43 22.98
N VAL A 78 -19.76 12.37 23.77
CA VAL A 78 -20.11 11.00 23.39
C VAL A 78 -21.62 10.79 23.22
N LEU A 79 -22.42 11.50 24.02
CA LEU A 79 -23.88 11.37 24.04
C LEU A 79 -24.58 12.30 23.03
N THR A 80 -23.84 13.23 22.44
CA THR A 80 -24.39 14.19 21.48
C THR A 80 -23.84 13.86 20.09
N PRO A 81 -24.66 13.41 19.14
CA PRO A 81 -24.19 13.16 17.79
C PRO A 81 -23.77 14.48 17.11
N SER A 82 -22.64 14.47 16.40
CA SER A 82 -22.10 15.66 15.71
C SER A 82 -23.06 16.22 14.66
N ARG A 83 -23.83 15.34 14.00
CA ARG A 83 -24.87 15.67 13.02
C ARG A 83 -26.08 14.77 13.27
N LYS A 84 -27.28 15.31 13.13
CA LYS A 84 -28.56 14.60 13.27
C LYS A 84 -29.37 14.57 11.97
N ASP A 85 -29.02 15.45 11.06
CA ASP A 85 -29.63 15.70 9.75
C ASP A 85 -29.13 14.75 8.66
N VAL A 86 -27.93 14.17 8.84
CA VAL A 86 -27.28 13.30 7.84
C VAL A 86 -26.79 11.99 8.45
N LEU A 87 -26.69 10.96 7.62
CA LEU A 87 -26.05 9.70 7.99
C LEU A 87 -24.54 9.91 8.14
N VAL A 88 -24.01 9.68 9.34
CA VAL A 88 -22.57 9.87 9.65
C VAL A 88 -21.77 8.57 9.52
N MET A 89 -22.42 7.40 9.57
CA MET A 89 -21.76 6.10 9.53
C MET A 89 -22.56 5.13 8.64
N THR A 90 -21.87 4.36 7.82
CA THR A 90 -22.52 3.30 7.02
C THR A 90 -22.77 2.05 7.87
N PRO A 91 -23.67 1.14 7.43
CA PRO A 91 -23.85 -0.15 8.10
C PRO A 91 -22.59 -1.01 8.20
N GLN A 92 -21.58 -0.76 7.36
CA GLN A 92 -20.27 -1.44 7.39
C GLN A 92 -19.26 -0.74 8.32
N LEU A 93 -19.73 0.14 9.21
CA LEU A 93 -18.90 0.89 10.15
C LEU A 93 -17.87 1.82 9.48
N ALA A 94 -18.11 2.25 8.24
CA ALA A 94 -17.27 3.25 7.59
C ALA A 94 -17.80 4.67 7.90
N PRO A 95 -16.95 5.61 8.35
CA PRO A 95 -17.36 6.99 8.59
C PRO A 95 -17.61 7.71 7.27
N ILE A 96 -18.69 8.48 7.21
CA ILE A 96 -18.99 9.39 6.11
C ILE A 96 -18.46 10.77 6.51
N LEU A 97 -17.60 11.34 5.66
CA LEU A 97 -16.97 12.63 5.91
C LEU A 97 -17.95 13.75 5.58
N TRP A 98 -18.38 14.43 6.63
CA TRP A 98 -19.21 15.63 6.53
C TRP A 98 -18.55 16.76 7.30
N GLU A 99 -18.92 17.98 6.95
CA GLU A 99 -18.49 19.16 7.72
C GLU A 99 -18.98 19.03 9.17
N GLY A 100 -18.03 19.12 10.11
CA GLY A 100 -18.25 18.95 11.55
C GLY A 100 -18.14 17.52 12.10
N THR A 101 -17.93 16.48 11.27
CA THR A 101 -17.73 15.11 11.77
C THR A 101 -16.27 14.78 12.10
N PHE A 102 -15.34 15.58 11.61
CA PHE A 102 -13.91 15.44 11.85
C PHE A 102 -13.28 16.74 12.36
N LYS A 103 -12.10 16.63 12.98
CA LYS A 103 -11.25 17.76 13.35
C LYS A 103 -10.01 17.74 12.47
N THR A 104 -9.91 18.71 11.58
CA THR A 104 -8.82 18.80 10.60
C THR A 104 -7.45 18.87 11.28
N ASP A 105 -7.34 19.56 12.41
CA ASP A 105 -6.06 19.69 13.15
C ASP A 105 -5.46 18.33 13.52
N ILE A 106 -6.30 17.45 14.09
CA ILE A 106 -5.87 16.12 14.53
C ILE A 106 -5.48 15.26 13.33
N LEU A 107 -6.29 15.27 12.27
CA LEU A 107 -6.00 14.50 11.05
C LEU A 107 -4.72 15.01 10.37
N ASN A 108 -4.54 16.33 10.26
CA ASN A 108 -3.37 16.93 9.63
C ASN A 108 -2.08 16.53 10.38
N GLU A 109 -2.09 16.60 11.70
CA GLU A 109 -0.96 16.15 12.52
C GLU A 109 -0.68 14.66 12.31
N GLN A 110 -1.71 13.81 12.27
CA GLN A 110 -1.54 12.37 12.00
C GLN A 110 -0.90 12.10 10.63
N PHE A 111 -1.40 12.75 9.57
CA PHE A 111 -0.87 12.56 8.22
C PHE A 111 0.54 13.15 8.06
N ARG A 112 0.81 14.30 8.69
CA ARG A 112 2.14 14.91 8.72
C ARG A 112 3.16 14.01 9.41
N LEU A 113 2.80 13.47 10.57
CA LEU A 113 3.64 12.53 11.32
C LEU A 113 3.96 11.25 10.54
N GLN A 114 3.08 10.86 9.62
CA GLN A 114 3.29 9.73 8.72
C GLN A 114 3.99 10.12 7.40
N ASN A 115 4.33 11.39 7.20
CA ASN A 115 4.84 11.93 5.93
C ASN A 115 3.96 11.52 4.73
N ALA A 116 2.64 11.54 4.91
CA ALA A 116 1.70 11.11 3.89
C ALA A 116 1.77 12.04 2.66
N THR A 117 1.96 11.46 1.48
CA THR A 117 1.92 12.18 0.21
C THR A 117 0.66 11.78 -0.53
N ILE A 118 -0.21 12.76 -0.80
CA ILE A 118 -1.48 12.53 -1.51
C ILE A 118 -1.25 12.80 -2.99
N GLY A 119 -1.22 11.73 -3.78
CA GLY A 119 -1.20 11.84 -5.24
C GLY A 119 -2.58 12.15 -5.78
N PHE A 120 -2.66 13.08 -6.73
CA PHE A 120 -3.90 13.43 -7.41
C PHE A 120 -3.76 13.19 -8.93
N ILE A 121 -4.64 12.35 -9.49
CA ILE A 121 -4.59 11.94 -10.90
C ILE A 121 -5.86 12.45 -11.58
N THR A 122 -5.69 13.17 -12.70
CA THR A 122 -6.81 13.63 -13.54
C THR A 122 -6.62 13.24 -14.98
N PHE A 123 -7.72 12.90 -15.62
CA PHE A 123 -7.77 12.62 -17.06
C PHE A 123 -8.53 13.74 -17.73
N PRO A 124 -7.89 14.54 -18.61
CA PRO A 124 -8.62 15.55 -19.34
C PRO A 124 -9.57 14.91 -20.35
N ALA A 125 -10.83 15.37 -20.37
CA ALA A 125 -11.73 15.11 -21.48
C ALA A 125 -11.22 15.81 -22.76
N LYS A 126 -11.75 15.41 -23.94
CA LYS A 126 -11.32 15.78 -25.31
C LYS A 126 -10.94 17.26 -25.58
N LYS A 127 -11.33 18.21 -24.72
CA LYS A 127 -10.81 19.60 -24.69
C LYS A 127 -9.98 19.85 -23.42
N PRO A 128 -8.67 19.51 -23.44
CA PRO A 128 -7.84 19.36 -22.23
C PRO A 128 -7.40 20.69 -21.58
N LYS A 129 -7.21 21.76 -22.36
CA LYS A 129 -6.41 22.91 -21.90
C LYS A 129 -7.11 23.81 -20.87
N THR A 130 -8.42 24.02 -21.02
CA THR A 130 -9.16 24.97 -20.16
C THR A 130 -9.53 24.35 -18.80
N HIS A 131 -9.95 23.08 -18.79
CA HIS A 131 -10.36 22.39 -17.57
C HIS A 131 -9.18 22.06 -16.65
N LEU A 132 -8.04 21.63 -17.20
CA LEU A 132 -6.85 21.34 -16.41
C LEU A 132 -6.31 22.59 -15.72
N LYS A 133 -6.26 23.72 -16.44
CA LYS A 133 -5.79 24.98 -15.85
C LYS A 133 -6.67 25.42 -14.69
N MET A 134 -7.99 25.42 -14.87
CA MET A 134 -8.93 25.80 -13.83
C MET A 134 -8.82 24.89 -12.60
N LEU A 135 -8.66 23.59 -12.81
CA LEU A 135 -8.57 22.63 -11.73
C LEU A 135 -7.25 22.77 -10.95
N LEU A 136 -6.12 22.94 -11.64
CA LEU A 136 -4.82 23.14 -10.99
C LEU A 136 -4.76 24.46 -10.20
N GLU A 137 -5.33 25.54 -10.73
CA GLU A 137 -5.41 26.82 -9.99
C GLU A 137 -6.29 26.72 -8.75
N LEU A 138 -7.41 26.00 -8.83
CA LEU A 138 -8.27 25.77 -7.66
C LEU A 138 -7.52 25.00 -6.56
N GLN A 139 -6.79 23.94 -6.92
CA GLN A 139 -5.96 23.19 -5.96
C GLN A 139 -4.88 24.05 -5.32
N ARG A 140 -4.28 24.97 -6.08
CA ARG A 140 -3.30 25.91 -5.57
C ARG A 140 -3.94 26.87 -4.57
N CYS A 141 -5.09 27.47 -4.89
CA CYS A 141 -5.79 28.39 -3.99
C CYS A 141 -6.30 27.73 -2.70
N THR A 142 -6.71 26.46 -2.73
CA THR A 142 -7.10 25.73 -1.51
C THR A 142 -5.89 25.41 -0.64
N SER A 143 -4.75 25.06 -1.23
CA SER A 143 -3.49 24.85 -0.48
C SER A 143 -3.03 26.10 0.29
N TRP A 144 -3.30 27.30 -0.22
CA TRP A 144 -2.99 28.56 0.46
C TRP A 144 -4.00 28.93 1.56
N ARG A 145 -5.23 28.40 1.52
CA ARG A 145 -6.25 28.70 2.53
C ARG A 145 -6.03 27.91 3.83
N ASP A 146 -5.45 26.71 3.73
CA ASP A 146 -5.21 25.84 4.89
C ASP A 146 -3.88 26.14 5.62
N THR A 147 -3.11 27.12 5.14
CA THR A 147 -1.81 27.56 5.72
C THR A 147 -1.85 28.93 6.38
N GLY A 148 -3.04 29.53 6.54
CA GLY A 148 -3.28 30.82 7.20
C GLY A 148 -3.81 30.71 8.62
#